data_AF-A0A7X5VRV4-F1
#
_entry.id   AF-A0A7X5VRV4-F1
#
_cell.length_a   1.000
_cell.length_b   1.000
_cell.length_c   1.000
_cell.angle_alpha   90.00
_cell.angle_beta   90.00
_cell.angle_gamma   90.00
#
_symmetry.space_group_name_H-M   'P 1'
#
loop_
_entity.id
_entity.type
_entity.pdbx_description
1 polymer ?
#
loop_
_entity_poly.entity_id
_entity_poly.type
_entity_poly.pdbx_seq_one_letter_code
_entity_poly.pdbx_strand_id
1 'polypeptide(L)' 'DPDDPGVLYNVGCVYASFGEADKSLDCLERATSYREWMENDPDLDSLRDHPRFQAIFEKL' A
#
# COMPACT_ATOMS: atom_id res chain seq x y z
N ASP A 1 -4.49 -11.60 12.56
CA ASP A 1 -5.68 -11.72 11.72
C ASP A 1 -5.22 -11.46 10.28
N PRO A 2 -5.53 -12.29 9.28
CA PRO A 2 -5.17 -12.00 7.87
C PRO A 2 -5.73 -10.66 7.37
N ASP A 3 -6.77 -10.13 8.01
CA ASP A 3 -7.34 -8.82 7.72
C ASP A 3 -6.82 -7.72 8.65
N ASP A 4 -5.80 -8.03 9.48
CA ASP A 4 -5.11 -7.03 10.29
C ASP A 4 -4.47 -5.97 9.37
N PRO A 5 -4.78 -4.68 9.57
CA PRO A 5 -4.26 -3.62 8.70
C PRO A 5 -2.74 -3.57 8.63
N GLY A 6 -2.03 -3.95 9.69
CA GLY A 6 -0.56 -3.97 9.71
C GLY A 6 0.01 -5.16 8.93
N VAL A 7 -0.66 -6.31 8.98
CA VAL A 7 -0.31 -7.45 8.12
C VAL A 7 -0.53 -7.09 6.65
N LEU A 8 -1.68 -6.50 6.31
CA LEU A 8 -1.99 -6.07 4.95
C LEU A 8 -0.98 -5.03 4.44
N TYR A 9 -0.59 -4.06 5.27
CA TYR A 9 0.45 -3.10 4.94
C TYR A 9 1.77 -3.78 4.57
N ASN A 10 2.29 -4.65 5.45
CA ASN A 10 3.56 -5.34 5.22
C ASN A 10 3.53 -6.22 3.97
N VAL A 11 2.41 -6.92 3.73
CA VAL A 11 2.21 -7.71 2.52
C VAL A 11 2.18 -6.82 1.28
N GLY A 12 1.58 -5.64 1.37
CA GLY A 12 1.60 -4.61 0.33
C GLY A 12 3.02 -4.20 -0.04
N CYS A 13 3.86 -3.85 0.94
CA CYS A 13 5.27 -3.49 0.71
C CYS A 13 6.05 -4.63 0.05
N VAL A 14 5.84 -5.88 0.50
CA VAL A 14 6.47 -7.06 -0.13
C VAL A 14 6.08 -7.18 -1.60
N TYR A 15 4.80 -7.06 -1.96
CA TYR A 15 4.39 -7.09 -3.37
C TYR A 15 4.98 -5.94 -4.17
N ALA A 16 5.06 -4.74 -3.60
CA ALA A 16 5.67 -3.58 -4.26
C ALA A 16 7.16 -3.83 -4.58
N SER A 17 7.91 -4.44 -3.66
CA SER A 17 9.31 -4.81 -3.87
C SER A 17 9.51 -5.86 -4.98
N PHE A 18 8.50 -6.69 -5.25
CA PHE A 18 8.51 -7.66 -6.36
C PHE A 18 7.97 -7.08 -7.68
N GLY A 19 7.57 -5.81 -7.71
CA GLY A 19 6.95 -5.17 -8.89
C GLY A 19 5.51 -5.63 -9.16
N GLU A 20 4.89 -6.34 -8.21
CA GLU A 20 3.51 -6.82 -8.29
C GLU A 20 2.55 -5.71 -7.87
N ALA A 21 2.49 -4.64 -8.67
CA ALA A 21 1.81 -3.40 -8.32
C ALA A 21 0.33 -3.60 -7.96
N ASP A 22 -0.43 -4.35 -8.77
CA ASP A 22 -1.85 -4.59 -8.53
C ASP A 22 -2.12 -5.28 -7.19
N LYS A 23 -1.34 -6.32 -6.87
CA LYS A 23 -1.48 -7.05 -5.60
C LYS A 23 -1.09 -6.18 -4.41
N SER A 24 -0.06 -5.35 -4.58
CA SER A 24 0.33 -4.38 -3.54
C SER A 24 -0.81 -3.41 -3.24
N LEU A 25 -1.39 -2.82 -4.29
CA LEU A 25 -2.49 -1.86 -4.18
C LEU A 25 -3.75 -2.48 -3.54
N ASP A 26 -4.09 -3.73 -3.88
CA ASP A 26 -5.21 -4.44 -3.25
C ASP A 26 -5.02 -4.60 -1.73
N CYS A 27 -3.79 -4.80 -1.28
CA CYS A 27 -3.46 -4.88 0.15
C CYS A 27 -3.49 -3.50 0.82
N LEU A 28 -2.88 -2.50 0.19
CA LEU A 28 -2.76 -1.14 0.74
C LEU A 28 -4.11 -0.41 0.82
N GLU A 29 -5.00 -0.62 -0.16
CA GLU A 29 -6.39 -0.09 -0.12
C GLU A 29 -7.17 -0.58 1.10
N ARG A 30 -6.81 -1.75 1.64
CA ARG A 30 -7.44 -2.36 2.82
C ARG A 30 -6.71 -2.00 4.13
N ALA A 31 -5.48 -1.50 4.06
CA ALA A 31 -4.64 -1.11 5.20
C ALA A 31 -4.88 0.35 5.64
N THR A 32 -6.15 0.71 5.91
CA THR A 32 -6.60 2.10 6.08
C THR A 32 -5.96 2.87 7.26
N SER A 33 -5.30 2.18 8.19
CA SER A 33 -4.67 2.80 9.38
C SER A 33 -3.19 3.20 9.22
N TYR A 34 -2.58 2.99 8.04
CA TYR A 34 -1.13 3.17 7.82
C TYR A 34 -0.79 4.30 6.84
N ARG A 35 -1.68 5.28 6.64
CA ARG A 35 -1.48 6.38 5.68
C ARG A 35 -0.15 7.13 5.86
N GLU A 36 0.16 7.54 7.08
CA GLU A 36 1.39 8.31 7.36
C GLU A 36 2.67 7.52 7.04
N TRP A 37 2.58 6.19 7.16
CA TRP A 37 3.67 5.28 6.82
C TRP A 37 3.77 5.10 5.31
N MET A 38 2.64 4.87 4.64
CA MET A 38 2.58 4.76 3.17
C MET A 38 3.16 6.00 2.48
N GLU A 39 2.97 7.18 3.05
CA GLU A 39 3.50 8.43 2.50
C GLU A 39 5.03 8.54 2.55
N ASN A 40 5.71 7.80 3.44
CA ASN A 40 7.16 7.92 3.63
C ASN A 40 7.92 6.61 3.40
N ASP A 41 7.23 5.51 3.10
CA ASP A 41 7.84 4.21 2.89
C ASP A 41 8.52 4.11 1.51
N PRO A 42 9.84 3.86 1.45
CA PRO A 42 10.56 3.69 0.19
C PRO A 42 10.19 2.39 -0.54
N ASP A 43 9.66 1.36 0.14
CA ASP A 43 9.21 0.13 -0.50
C ASP A 43 8.03 0.39 -1.46
N LEU A 44 7.32 1.51 -1.27
CA LEU A 44 6.18 1.93 -2.07
C LEU A 44 6.55 2.96 -3.15
N ASP A 45 7.83 3.29 -3.32
CA ASP A 45 8.28 4.29 -4.30
C ASP A 45 7.85 3.94 -5.73
N SER A 46 7.80 2.65 -6.07
CA SER A 46 7.33 2.16 -7.37
C SER A 46 5.85 2.44 -7.64
N LEU A 47 5.07 2.73 -6.60
CA LEU A 47 3.62 2.96 -6.67
C LEU A 47 3.25 4.44 -6.57
N ARG A 48 4.22 5.33 -6.32
CA ARG A 48 3.97 6.77 -6.07
C ARG A 48 3.17 7.42 -7.18
N ASP A 49 3.53 7.16 -8.42
CA ASP A 49 2.85 7.72 -9.59
C ASP A 49 1.61 6.92 -10.02
N HIS A 50 1.29 5.82 -9.32
CA HIS A 50 0.18 4.95 -9.68
C HIS A 50 -1.16 5.62 -9.33
N PRO A 51 -2.11 5.74 -10.27
CA PRO A 51 -3.39 6.42 -10.03
C PRO A 51 -4.18 5.83 -8.85
N ARG A 52 -4.16 4.49 -8.68
CA ARG A 52 -4.79 3.84 -7.52
C ARG A 52 -4.12 4.19 -6.20
N PHE A 53 -2.78 4.32 -6.17
CA PHE A 53 -2.07 4.68 -4.96
C PHE A 53 -2.43 6.10 -4.52
N GLN A 54 -2.45 7.04 -5.46
CA GLN A 54 -2.93 8.41 -5.24
C GLN A 54 -4.39 8.45 -4.74
N ALA A 55 -5.27 7.62 -5.33
CA ALA A 55 -6.67 7.52 -4.91
C ALA A 55 -6.85 6.97 -3.48
N ILE A 56 -5.91 6.18 -2.93
CA ILE A 56 -5.93 5.81 -1.51
C ILE A 56 -5.82 7.07 -0.66
N PHE A 57 -4.97 8.03 -1.06
CA PHE A 57 -4.79 9.28 -0.33
C PHE A 57 -5.97 10.25 -0.46
N GLU A 58 -6.79 10.14 -1.51
CA GLU A 58 -8.01 10.95 -1.65
C GLU A 58 -9.21 10.42 -0.87
N LYS A 59 -9.22 9.12 -0.52
CA LYS A 59 -10.37 8.43 0.10
C LYS A 59 -10.41 8.46 1.62
N LEU A 60 -9.36 8.93 2.31
CA LEU A 60 -9.37 9.12 3.77
C LEU A 60 -9.31 10.61 4.10
#